data_AF-A0A1G3FKJ1-F1
#
_entry.id   AF-A0A1G3FKJ1-F1
#
_cell.length_a   1.000
_cell.length_b   1.000
_cell.length_c   1.000
_cell.angle_alpha   90.00
_cell.angle_beta   90.00
_cell.angle_gamma   90.00
#
_symmetry.space_group_name_H-M   'P 1'
#
loop_
_entity.id
_entity.type
_entity.pdbx_description
1 polymer ?
#
loop_
_entity_poly.entity_id
_entity_poly.type
_entity_poly.pdbx_seq_one_letter_code
_entity_poly.pdbx_strand_id
1 'polypeptide(L)'
;LLLSFLAPPIAELAFIFKPQDYFALMILAFLSVSVVMGTSKVRGFISLFIGLSFGLVGIDKATGLQRLTFGIPDLLDGVEMTVVLVSLFAIGETLYVASRFGLHKPNLNPLAGGVRMTKEDWKRSWKPWLRGTFFGFPIGALPAGGAEIPTFLSYTVERKLSNHPEEFGHGAIEGVAGPEAANNASAAGVLVPLLTLGLPTSATAAILLAAFQNYGLQPGPMLFINSGDLVWGLIASLYIGNLMLLILNLPLVGLWVRLLFIPRPYLYAGILTFSLVGIWGASNSVVDLAMMFGVGLMGYMMRVYDFPIAPVLIGLILGPMSEVQLRRALAISQGDPMALISTPFSALLMAIAFMIVAVPAVVHWHRTRKIEPMDPTQG
;
A
#
# COMPACT_ATOMS: atom_id res chain seq x y z
N LEU A 1 18.99 4.21 6.52
CA LEU A 1 19.60 5.55 6.66
C LEU A 1 18.56 6.65 6.55
N LEU A 2 17.95 6.87 5.38
CA LEU A 2 16.96 7.92 5.18
C LEU A 2 15.81 7.85 6.21
N LEU A 3 15.27 6.65 6.50
CA LEU A 3 14.28 6.44 7.56
C LEU A 3 14.75 6.98 8.92
N SER A 4 15.98 6.66 9.36
CA SER A 4 16.52 7.09 10.67
C SER A 4 16.69 8.60 10.78
N PHE A 5 17.00 9.28 9.68
CA PHE A 5 17.22 10.73 9.68
C PHE A 5 15.93 11.53 9.41
N LEU A 6 15.00 10.99 8.62
CA LEU A 6 13.75 11.68 8.25
C LEU A 6 12.60 11.38 9.21
N ALA A 7 12.59 10.23 9.88
CA ALA A 7 11.49 9.90 10.79
C ALA A 7 11.40 10.87 12.00
N PRO A 8 12.49 11.22 12.71
CA PRO A 8 12.40 12.17 13.83
C PRO A 8 11.83 13.55 13.45
N PRO A 9 12.34 14.26 12.42
CA PRO A 9 11.81 15.59 12.08
C PRO A 9 10.37 15.52 11.56
N ILE A 10 9.97 14.43 10.89
CA ILE A 10 8.57 14.24 10.48
C ILE A 10 7.67 13.99 11.70
N ALA A 11 8.15 13.25 12.72
CA ALA A 11 7.41 13.05 13.96
C ALA A 11 7.22 14.36 14.75
N GLU A 12 8.24 15.23 14.79
CA GLU A 12 8.14 16.57 15.38
C GLU A 12 7.13 17.45 14.62
N LEU A 13 7.17 17.43 13.29
CA LEU A 13 6.19 18.12 12.45
C LEU A 13 4.77 17.60 12.69
N ALA A 14 4.62 16.29 12.89
CA ALA A 14 3.33 15.67 13.16
C ALA A 14 2.76 16.01 14.54
N PHE A 15 3.60 16.46 15.49
CA PHE A 15 3.17 16.93 16.80
C PHE A 15 2.45 18.27 16.74
N ILE A 16 2.82 19.14 15.79
CA ILE A 16 2.17 20.46 15.61
C ILE A 16 0.89 20.39 14.77
N PHE A 17 0.56 19.23 14.20
CA PHE A 17 -0.62 19.05 13.38
C PHE A 17 -1.91 19.12 14.18
N LYS A 18 -2.87 19.88 13.65
CA LYS A 18 -4.21 20.00 14.19
C LYS A 18 -5.14 18.96 13.56
N PRO A 19 -6.35 18.73 14.14
CA PRO A 19 -7.31 17.77 13.60
C PRO A 19 -7.61 17.95 12.09
N GLN A 20 -7.73 19.20 11.63
CA GLN A 20 -7.92 19.52 10.21
C GLN A 20 -6.74 19.11 9.31
N ASP A 21 -5.49 19.18 9.79
CA ASP A 21 -4.31 18.75 9.02
C ASP A 21 -4.30 17.22 8.87
N TYR A 22 -4.61 16.49 9.94
CA TYR A 22 -4.78 15.02 9.87
C TYR A 22 -5.93 14.62 8.94
N PHE A 23 -7.05 15.34 8.99
CA PHE A 23 -8.15 15.11 8.06
C PHE A 23 -7.72 15.32 6.60
N ALA A 24 -7.04 16.44 6.29
CA ALA A 24 -6.56 16.70 4.94
C ALA A 24 -5.53 15.67 4.45
N LEU A 25 -4.65 15.16 5.33
CA LEU A 25 -3.74 14.06 5.01
C LEU A 25 -4.50 12.79 4.63
N MET A 26 -5.56 12.45 5.36
CA MET A 26 -6.38 11.26 5.06
C MET A 26 -7.15 11.44 3.76
N ILE A 27 -7.69 12.63 3.48
CA ILE A 27 -8.30 12.96 2.18
C ILE A 27 -7.28 12.82 1.05
N LEU A 28 -6.08 13.35 1.22
CA LEU A 28 -5.00 13.18 0.25
C LEU A 28 -4.69 11.69 0.04
N ALA A 29 -4.58 10.90 1.11
CA ALA A 29 -4.34 9.46 1.01
C ALA A 29 -5.46 8.73 0.25
N PHE A 30 -6.72 9.03 0.56
CA PHE A 30 -7.89 8.47 -0.12
C PHE A 30 -7.88 8.76 -1.61
N LEU A 31 -7.66 10.02 -1.98
CA LEU A 31 -7.67 10.45 -3.37
C LEU A 31 -6.47 9.91 -4.14
N SER A 32 -5.26 10.01 -3.57
CA SER A 32 -4.05 9.47 -4.18
C SER A 32 -4.19 7.97 -4.43
N VAL A 33 -4.60 7.18 -3.43
CA VAL A 33 -4.67 5.71 -3.56
C VAL A 33 -5.76 5.29 -4.54
N SER A 34 -6.91 5.98 -4.52
CA SER A 34 -8.02 5.67 -5.44
C SER A 34 -7.70 6.03 -6.90
N VAL A 35 -6.95 7.11 -7.13
CA VAL A 35 -6.62 7.57 -8.49
C VAL A 35 -5.39 6.85 -9.06
N VAL A 36 -4.37 6.60 -8.24
CA VAL A 36 -3.07 6.08 -8.70
C VAL A 36 -3.05 4.55 -8.81
N MET A 37 -3.69 3.84 -7.88
CA MET A 37 -3.66 2.37 -7.85
C MET A 37 -4.75 1.70 -8.69
N GLY A 38 -5.75 2.47 -9.15
CA GLY A 38 -6.84 1.94 -9.95
C GLY A 38 -6.51 1.88 -11.45
N THR A 39 -6.86 0.77 -12.10
CA THR A 39 -6.97 0.71 -13.57
C THR A 39 -7.96 1.75 -14.11
N SER A 40 -8.98 2.06 -13.30
CA SER A 40 -9.96 3.12 -13.51
C SER A 40 -10.17 3.88 -12.20
N LYS A 41 -10.28 5.21 -12.29
CA LYS A 41 -10.58 6.08 -11.15
C LYS A 41 -11.87 5.63 -10.44
N VAL A 42 -12.90 5.26 -11.22
CA VAL A 42 -14.20 4.84 -10.69
C VAL A 42 -14.05 3.57 -9.87
N ARG A 43 -13.28 2.59 -10.36
CA ARG A 43 -13.02 1.35 -9.62
C ARG A 43 -12.26 1.63 -8.33
N GLY A 44 -11.28 2.54 -8.36
CA GLY A 44 -10.56 2.97 -7.17
C GLY A 44 -11.46 3.61 -6.11
N PHE A 45 -12.35 4.52 -6.50
CA PHE A 45 -13.32 5.14 -5.59
C PHE A 45 -14.33 4.13 -5.05
N ILE A 46 -14.86 3.22 -5.87
CA ILE A 46 -15.77 2.16 -5.40
C ILE A 46 -15.06 1.31 -4.35
N SER A 47 -13.83 0.87 -4.61
CA SER A 47 -13.00 0.15 -3.63
C SER A 47 -12.83 0.95 -2.33
N LEU A 48 -12.54 2.25 -2.43
CA LEU A 48 -12.43 3.11 -1.25
C LEU A 48 -13.73 3.15 -0.45
N PHE A 49 -14.88 3.36 -1.10
CA PHE A 49 -16.18 3.44 -0.43
C PHE A 49 -16.60 2.11 0.19
N ILE A 50 -16.24 0.97 -0.41
CA ILE A 50 -16.40 -0.35 0.23
C ILE A 50 -15.61 -0.39 1.54
N GLY A 51 -14.34 0.05 1.50
CA GLY A 51 -13.50 0.16 2.69
C GLY A 51 -14.08 1.05 3.78
N LEU A 52 -14.47 2.27 3.41
CA LEU A 52 -15.10 3.23 4.33
C LEU A 52 -16.37 2.63 4.95
N SER A 53 -17.17 1.90 4.16
CA SER A 53 -18.40 1.27 4.65
C SER A 53 -18.10 0.22 5.72
N PHE A 54 -17.07 -0.61 5.55
CA PHE A 54 -16.63 -1.55 6.59
C PHE A 54 -16.08 -0.85 7.83
N GLY A 55 -15.35 0.26 7.65
CA GLY A 55 -14.82 1.04 8.78
C GLY A 55 -15.92 1.68 9.65
N LEU A 56 -17.08 1.99 9.07
CA LEU A 56 -18.21 2.58 9.80
C LEU A 56 -19.06 1.55 10.56
N VAL A 57 -18.80 0.25 10.41
CA VAL A 57 -19.51 -0.80 11.14
C VAL A 57 -19.08 -0.78 12.61
N GLY A 58 -20.05 -0.83 13.52
CA GLY A 58 -19.83 -0.92 14.96
C GLY A 58 -20.41 0.24 15.75
N ILE A 59 -20.01 0.33 17.01
CA ILE A 59 -20.40 1.44 17.90
C ILE A 59 -19.54 2.67 17.58
N ASP A 60 -20.18 3.79 17.27
CA ASP A 60 -19.48 5.06 17.17
C ASP A 60 -18.98 5.51 18.54
N LYS A 61 -17.65 5.54 18.70
CA LYS A 61 -16.99 5.95 19.96
C LYS A 61 -17.34 7.38 20.40
N ALA A 62 -17.76 8.25 19.48
CA ALA A 62 -18.13 9.62 19.82
C ALA A 62 -19.56 9.77 20.34
N THR A 63 -20.50 8.95 19.85
CA THR A 63 -21.94 9.10 20.15
C THR A 63 -22.53 7.91 20.91
N GLY A 64 -21.83 6.77 20.97
CA GLY A 64 -22.33 5.51 21.53
C GLY A 64 -23.38 4.81 20.66
N LEU A 65 -23.71 5.35 19.48
CA LEU A 65 -24.73 4.79 18.60
C LEU A 65 -24.18 3.63 17.77
N GLN A 66 -25.00 2.59 17.62
CA GLN A 66 -24.71 1.44 16.75
C GLN A 66 -24.90 1.83 15.28
N ARG A 67 -23.94 1.48 14.43
CA ARG A 67 -23.96 1.76 12.98
C ARG A 67 -23.68 0.49 12.19
N LEU A 68 -24.52 0.22 11.20
CA LEU A 68 -24.34 -0.88 10.25
C LEU A 68 -24.11 -2.26 10.93
N THR A 69 -24.63 -2.46 12.15
CA THR A 69 -24.49 -3.71 12.90
C THR A 69 -25.57 -4.73 12.54
N PHE A 70 -26.64 -4.29 11.86
CA PHE A 70 -27.75 -5.12 11.39
C PHE A 70 -28.39 -6.02 12.47
N GLY A 71 -28.27 -5.63 13.75
CA GLY A 71 -28.76 -6.40 14.90
C GLY A 71 -27.88 -7.60 15.29
N ILE A 72 -26.70 -7.76 14.69
CA ILE A 72 -25.73 -8.82 15.01
C ILE A 72 -24.80 -8.33 16.12
N PRO A 73 -24.76 -8.98 17.30
CA PRO A 73 -23.91 -8.55 18.42
C PRO A 73 -22.42 -8.51 18.11
N ASP A 74 -21.89 -9.49 17.37
CA ASP A 74 -20.46 -9.54 16.99
C ASP A 74 -20.03 -8.30 16.18
N LEU A 75 -20.95 -7.64 15.45
CA LEU A 75 -20.64 -6.44 14.68
C LEU A 75 -20.58 -5.16 15.54
N LEU A 76 -20.91 -5.22 16.84
CA LEU A 76 -20.82 -4.05 17.73
C LEU A 76 -19.38 -3.56 17.91
N ASP A 77 -18.43 -4.49 17.96
CA ASP A 77 -17.00 -4.19 18.05
C ASP A 77 -16.40 -3.74 16.71
N GLY A 78 -17.23 -3.75 15.65
CA GLY A 78 -16.87 -3.41 14.29
C GLY A 78 -16.32 -4.59 13.51
N VAL A 79 -15.90 -4.33 12.28
CA VAL A 79 -15.29 -5.35 11.43
C VAL A 79 -13.80 -5.45 11.75
N GLU A 80 -13.35 -6.62 12.21
CA GLU A 80 -11.95 -6.82 12.52
C GLU A 80 -11.07 -6.65 11.27
N MET A 81 -10.06 -5.80 11.37
CA MET A 81 -9.17 -5.48 10.25
C MET A 81 -8.43 -6.72 9.74
N THR A 82 -7.98 -7.59 10.66
CA THR A 82 -7.31 -8.85 10.34
C THR A 82 -8.17 -9.73 9.46
N VAL A 83 -9.47 -9.83 9.77
CA VAL A 83 -10.44 -10.62 9.02
C VAL A 83 -10.52 -10.12 7.57
N VAL A 84 -10.69 -8.81 7.37
CA VAL A 84 -10.77 -8.24 6.01
C VAL A 84 -9.46 -8.42 5.23
N LEU A 85 -8.31 -8.20 5.87
CA LEU A 85 -6.99 -8.34 5.24
C LEU A 85 -6.74 -9.77 4.76
N VAL A 86 -6.90 -10.75 5.67
CA VAL A 86 -6.72 -12.17 5.36
C VAL A 86 -7.71 -12.60 4.27
N SER A 87 -8.95 -12.15 4.34
CA SER A 87 -9.98 -12.51 3.35
C SER A 87 -9.66 -11.97 1.96
N LEU A 88 -9.30 -10.69 1.86
CA LEU A 88 -8.98 -10.07 0.58
C LEU A 88 -7.69 -10.62 -0.02
N PHE A 89 -6.64 -10.89 0.76
CA PHE A 89 -5.35 -11.34 0.23
C PHE A 89 -5.17 -12.85 0.16
N ALA A 90 -5.67 -13.61 1.13
CA ALA A 90 -5.51 -15.06 1.12
C ALA A 90 -6.65 -15.73 0.35
N ILE A 91 -7.90 -15.53 0.78
CA ILE A 91 -9.04 -16.23 0.17
C ILE A 91 -9.35 -15.69 -1.23
N GLY A 92 -9.44 -14.37 -1.38
CA GLY A 92 -9.72 -13.75 -2.68
C GLY A 92 -8.67 -14.11 -3.74
N GLU A 93 -7.39 -14.15 -3.37
CA GLU A 93 -6.31 -14.60 -4.26
C GLU A 93 -6.42 -16.09 -4.57
N THR A 94 -6.69 -16.92 -3.55
CA THR A 94 -6.83 -18.36 -3.74
C THR A 94 -7.94 -18.70 -4.72
N LEU A 95 -9.12 -18.12 -4.54
CA LEU A 95 -10.26 -18.30 -5.45
C LEU A 95 -9.92 -17.79 -6.86
N TYR A 96 -9.22 -16.67 -6.95
CA TYR A 96 -8.80 -16.10 -8.23
C TYR A 96 -7.86 -17.03 -9.00
N VAL A 97 -6.83 -17.55 -8.34
CA VAL A 97 -5.88 -18.46 -8.97
C VAL A 97 -6.51 -19.82 -9.26
N ALA A 98 -7.39 -20.31 -8.40
CA ALA A 98 -8.15 -21.54 -8.63
C ALA A 98 -9.06 -21.42 -9.87
N SER A 99 -9.72 -20.27 -10.07
CA SER A 99 -10.59 -20.03 -11.23
C SER A 99 -9.84 -20.04 -12.57
N ARG A 100 -8.54 -19.76 -12.56
CA ARG A 100 -7.67 -19.67 -13.75
C ARG A 100 -6.70 -20.84 -13.86
N PHE A 101 -6.92 -21.89 -13.07
CA PHE A 101 -6.05 -23.06 -13.03
C PHE A 101 -5.98 -23.72 -14.41
N GLY A 102 -4.76 -23.91 -14.93
CA GLY A 102 -4.51 -24.54 -16.24
C GLY A 102 -4.28 -23.60 -17.43
N LEU A 103 -4.48 -22.28 -17.28
CA LEU A 103 -4.31 -21.32 -18.39
C LEU A 103 -2.85 -20.96 -18.73
N HIS A 104 -1.89 -21.25 -17.84
CA HIS A 104 -0.48 -20.89 -18.03
C HIS A 104 0.44 -22.03 -17.58
N LYS A 105 1.22 -22.59 -18.51
CA LYS A 105 2.36 -23.44 -18.17
C LYS A 105 3.47 -22.54 -17.61
N PRO A 106 4.04 -22.84 -16.43
CA PRO A 106 5.17 -22.07 -15.93
C PRO A 106 6.37 -22.29 -16.87
N ASN A 107 6.74 -21.24 -17.61
CA ASN A 107 8.03 -21.19 -18.31
C ASN A 107 9.10 -20.95 -17.25
N LEU A 108 9.62 -22.03 -16.69
CA LEU A 108 10.80 -21.99 -15.86
C LEU A 108 12.01 -21.87 -16.78
N ASN A 109 12.51 -20.65 -16.96
CA ASN A 109 13.83 -20.49 -17.54
C ASN A 109 14.84 -21.12 -16.56
N PRO A 110 15.68 -22.07 -17.00
CA PRO A 110 16.73 -22.59 -16.15
C PRO A 110 17.62 -21.44 -15.70
N LEU A 111 18.00 -21.44 -14.42
CA LEU A 111 18.99 -20.51 -13.88
C LEU A 111 20.26 -20.59 -14.73
N ALA A 112 20.52 -19.56 -15.53
CA ALA A 112 21.77 -19.38 -16.25
C ALA A 112 22.60 -18.34 -15.52
N GLY A 113 23.71 -18.74 -14.92
CA GLY A 113 24.66 -17.83 -14.26
C GLY A 113 25.06 -18.27 -12.85
N GLY A 114 26.25 -17.83 -12.42
CA GLY A 114 26.74 -18.01 -11.06
C GLY A 114 26.17 -16.96 -10.10
N VAL A 115 26.24 -17.24 -8.79
CA VAL A 115 25.73 -16.35 -7.71
C VAL A 115 26.59 -15.09 -7.51
N ARG A 116 27.70 -14.95 -8.24
CA ARG A 116 28.70 -13.89 -8.03
C ARG A 116 28.68 -12.86 -9.15
N MET A 117 28.56 -11.60 -8.76
CA MET A 117 28.74 -10.45 -9.64
C MET A 117 30.22 -10.28 -10.00
N THR A 118 30.51 -10.01 -11.27
CA THR A 118 31.85 -9.66 -11.76
C THR A 118 32.21 -8.22 -11.34
N LYS A 119 33.51 -7.86 -11.41
CA LYS A 119 33.95 -6.49 -11.11
C LYS A 119 33.28 -5.45 -12.02
N GLU A 120 32.97 -5.82 -13.25
CA GLU A 120 32.27 -4.96 -14.20
C GLU A 120 30.81 -4.74 -13.78
N ASP A 121 30.13 -5.81 -13.34
CA ASP A 121 28.77 -5.75 -12.82
C ASP A 121 28.68 -4.77 -11.64
N TRP A 122 29.63 -4.84 -10.70
CA TRP A 122 29.72 -3.90 -9.58
C TRP A 122 29.90 -2.45 -10.05
N LYS A 123 30.78 -2.22 -11.03
CA LYS A 123 31.03 -0.89 -11.60
C LYS A 123 29.81 -0.34 -12.34
N ARG A 124 29.04 -1.19 -12.99
CA ARG A 124 27.79 -0.82 -13.70
C ARG A 124 26.64 -0.56 -12.73
N SER A 125 26.62 -1.21 -11.56
CA SER A 125 25.45 -1.20 -10.64
C SER A 125 25.37 -0.01 -9.67
N TRP A 126 26.49 0.59 -9.26
CA TRP A 126 26.47 1.58 -8.17
C TRP A 126 25.66 2.86 -8.49
N LYS A 127 25.72 3.34 -9.74
CA LYS A 127 24.91 4.50 -10.17
C LYS A 127 23.41 4.17 -10.22
N PRO A 128 22.99 3.06 -10.86
CA PRO A 128 21.61 2.57 -10.77
C PRO A 128 21.11 2.43 -9.32
N TRP A 129 21.90 1.86 -8.41
CA TRP A 129 21.47 1.71 -7.01
C TRP A 129 21.14 3.04 -6.35
N LEU A 130 22.00 4.05 -6.52
CA LEU A 130 21.75 5.38 -5.98
C LEU A 130 20.51 6.02 -6.60
N ARG A 131 20.40 6.04 -7.94
CA ARG A 131 19.25 6.62 -8.65
C ARG A 131 17.94 5.91 -8.28
N GLY A 132 17.95 4.58 -8.26
CA GLY A 132 16.83 3.75 -7.82
C GLY A 132 16.39 4.11 -6.42
N THR A 133 17.32 4.27 -5.47
CA THR A 133 17.02 4.70 -4.09
C THR A 133 16.33 6.06 -4.04
N PHE A 134 16.75 7.02 -4.87
CA PHE A 134 16.14 8.36 -4.97
C PHE A 134 14.73 8.35 -5.57
N PHE A 135 14.37 7.36 -6.39
CA PHE A 135 12.98 7.15 -6.79
C PHE A 135 12.20 6.41 -5.72
N GLY A 136 12.76 5.33 -5.19
CA GLY A 136 12.12 4.43 -4.24
C GLY A 136 11.68 5.12 -2.96
N PHE A 137 12.61 5.72 -2.22
CA PHE A 137 12.34 6.20 -0.87
C PHE A 137 11.28 7.34 -0.83
N PRO A 138 11.40 8.42 -1.63
CA PRO A 138 10.42 9.51 -1.59
C PRO A 138 9.04 9.06 -2.10
N ILE A 139 8.99 8.28 -3.18
CA ILE A 139 7.71 7.79 -3.72
C ILE A 139 7.06 6.82 -2.74
N GLY A 140 7.82 5.92 -2.10
CA GLY A 140 7.28 5.02 -1.08
C GLY A 140 6.70 5.74 0.15
N ALA A 141 7.27 6.90 0.51
CA ALA A 141 6.74 7.75 1.58
C ALA A 141 5.46 8.52 1.17
N LEU A 142 5.18 8.68 -0.13
CA LEU A 142 3.96 9.33 -0.59
C LEU A 142 2.76 8.37 -0.46
N PRO A 143 1.58 8.90 -0.05
CA PRO A 143 0.34 8.13 -0.14
C PRO A 143 0.11 7.70 -1.58
N ALA A 144 -0.10 6.40 -1.81
CA ALA A 144 -0.21 5.77 -3.12
C ALA A 144 1.08 5.62 -3.93
N GLY A 145 2.26 5.67 -3.29
CA GLY A 145 3.53 5.42 -3.99
C GLY A 145 3.65 4.02 -4.56
N GLY A 146 3.28 3.00 -3.77
CA GLY A 146 3.56 1.59 -4.07
C GLY A 146 5.05 1.32 -4.36
N ALA A 147 5.43 0.05 -4.48
CA ALA A 147 6.77 -0.29 -4.97
C ALA A 147 6.84 -0.29 -6.51
N GLU A 148 5.71 -0.43 -7.19
CA GLU A 148 5.65 -0.64 -8.63
C GLU A 148 6.05 0.62 -9.42
N ILE A 149 5.45 1.77 -9.10
CA ILE A 149 5.74 3.05 -9.78
C ILE A 149 7.22 3.43 -9.71
N PRO A 150 7.88 3.47 -8.53
CA PRO A 150 9.30 3.81 -8.46
C PRO A 150 10.19 2.80 -9.21
N THR A 151 9.82 1.52 -9.20
CA THR A 151 10.54 0.44 -9.91
C THR A 151 10.45 0.62 -11.43
N PHE A 152 9.25 0.90 -11.97
CA PHE A 152 9.04 1.19 -13.39
C PHE A 152 9.73 2.48 -13.85
N LEU A 153 9.66 3.54 -13.04
CA LEU A 153 10.35 4.79 -13.30
C LEU A 153 11.87 4.58 -13.34
N SER A 154 12.40 3.86 -12.35
CA SER A 154 13.82 3.50 -12.33
C SER A 154 14.20 2.72 -13.59
N TYR A 155 13.46 1.66 -13.95
CA TYR A 155 13.74 0.89 -15.17
C TYR A 155 13.76 1.76 -16.44
N THR A 156 12.78 2.65 -16.58
CA THR A 156 12.68 3.55 -17.75
C THR A 156 13.84 4.53 -17.82
N VAL A 157 14.25 5.08 -16.67
CA VAL A 157 15.37 6.02 -16.59
C VAL A 157 16.69 5.30 -16.84
N GLU A 158 16.89 4.11 -16.27
CA GLU A 158 18.08 3.29 -16.49
C GLU A 158 18.22 2.90 -17.96
N ARG A 159 17.11 2.54 -18.63
CA ARG A 159 17.12 2.25 -20.07
C ARG A 159 17.54 3.47 -20.91
N LYS A 160 17.09 4.67 -20.54
CA LYS A 160 17.44 5.91 -21.25
C LYS A 160 18.87 6.36 -21.01
N LEU A 161 19.43 6.07 -19.83
CA LEU A 161 20.77 6.50 -19.44
C LEU A 161 21.85 5.44 -19.69
N SER A 162 21.47 4.21 -20.04
CA SER A 162 22.41 3.16 -20.34
C SER A 162 23.13 3.41 -21.66
N ASN A 163 24.43 3.08 -21.68
CA ASN A 163 25.21 3.01 -22.91
C ASN A 163 24.90 1.74 -23.73
N HIS A 164 24.20 0.77 -23.12
CA HIS A 164 23.82 -0.52 -23.70
C HIS A 164 22.29 -0.73 -23.65
N PRO A 165 21.49 0.11 -24.33
CA PRO A 165 20.03 -0.04 -24.33
C PRO A 165 19.56 -1.36 -24.94
N GLU A 166 20.35 -1.99 -25.80
CA GLU A 166 20.10 -3.29 -26.44
C GLU A 166 20.06 -4.46 -25.47
N GLU A 167 20.71 -4.37 -24.30
CA GLU A 167 20.72 -5.44 -23.30
C GLU A 167 19.42 -5.46 -22.46
N PHE A 168 18.60 -4.42 -22.52
CA PHE A 168 17.37 -4.31 -21.73
C PHE A 168 16.31 -5.29 -22.25
N GLY A 169 15.79 -6.13 -21.35
CA GLY A 169 14.91 -7.25 -21.70
C GLY A 169 15.65 -8.57 -21.94
N HIS A 170 16.98 -8.52 -22.08
CA HIS A 170 17.85 -9.69 -22.23
C HIS A 170 18.78 -9.93 -21.05
N GLY A 171 18.74 -9.09 -20.01
CA GLY A 171 19.51 -9.25 -18.77
C GLY A 171 20.43 -8.09 -18.40
N ALA A 172 20.22 -6.88 -18.93
CA ALA A 172 20.97 -5.69 -18.51
C ALA A 172 20.99 -5.52 -16.98
N ILE A 173 22.20 -5.42 -16.41
CA ILE A 173 22.41 -5.30 -14.96
C ILE A 173 21.79 -4.01 -14.43
N GLU A 174 21.89 -2.90 -15.16
CA GLU A 174 21.26 -1.63 -14.80
C GLU A 174 19.74 -1.74 -14.74
N GLY A 175 19.17 -2.59 -15.60
CA GLY A 175 17.74 -2.91 -15.67
C GLY A 175 17.23 -3.76 -14.50
N VAL A 176 18.12 -4.29 -13.65
CA VAL A 176 17.77 -4.99 -12.40
C VAL A 176 18.22 -4.17 -11.18
N ALA A 177 19.46 -3.67 -11.19
CA ALA A 177 20.07 -2.95 -10.08
C ALA A 177 19.25 -1.71 -9.67
N GLY A 178 18.88 -0.84 -10.61
CA GLY A 178 18.09 0.35 -10.30
C GLY A 178 16.70 0.00 -9.76
N PRO A 179 15.91 -0.80 -10.49
CA PRO A 179 14.59 -1.27 -10.05
C PRO A 179 14.59 -1.96 -8.68
N GLU A 180 15.54 -2.87 -8.41
CA GLU A 180 15.64 -3.54 -7.10
C GLU A 180 16.00 -2.56 -5.97
N ALA A 181 16.89 -1.60 -6.23
CA ALA A 181 17.18 -0.55 -5.26
C ALA A 181 15.96 0.35 -5.01
N ALA A 182 15.18 0.68 -6.05
CA ALA A 182 13.96 1.45 -5.93
C ALA A 182 12.89 0.72 -5.11
N ASN A 183 12.69 -0.58 -5.37
CA ASN A 183 11.78 -1.43 -4.60
C ASN A 183 12.18 -1.47 -3.11
N ASN A 184 13.44 -1.80 -2.81
CA ASN A 184 13.90 -1.89 -1.42
C ASN A 184 13.86 -0.54 -0.69
N ALA A 185 14.23 0.55 -1.37
CA ALA A 185 14.15 1.90 -0.81
C ALA A 185 12.71 2.34 -0.57
N SER A 186 11.77 1.97 -1.44
CA SER A 186 10.34 2.22 -1.28
C SER A 186 9.78 1.51 -0.05
N ALA A 187 10.17 0.25 0.19
CA ALA A 187 9.75 -0.48 1.39
C ALA A 187 10.16 0.24 2.68
N ALA A 188 11.38 0.79 2.74
CA ALA A 188 11.81 1.62 3.86
C ALA A 188 11.10 2.99 3.92
N GLY A 189 10.80 3.59 2.77
CA GLY A 189 10.08 4.87 2.66
C GLY A 189 8.65 4.79 3.20
N VAL A 190 7.96 3.68 2.93
CA VAL A 190 6.60 3.38 3.43
C VAL A 190 6.52 3.42 4.97
N LEU A 191 7.60 3.03 5.67
CA LEU A 191 7.63 3.03 7.13
C LEU A 191 7.67 4.43 7.74
N VAL A 192 8.12 5.45 7.01
CA VAL A 192 8.20 6.82 7.52
C VAL A 192 6.81 7.32 7.94
N PRO A 193 5.83 7.51 7.03
CA PRO A 193 4.50 8.00 7.41
C PRO A 193 3.75 7.00 8.30
N LEU A 194 4.01 5.70 8.17
CA LEU A 194 3.41 4.71 9.04
C LEU A 194 3.82 4.93 10.51
N LEU A 195 5.13 5.02 10.79
CA LEU A 195 5.63 5.15 12.15
C LEU A 195 5.40 6.55 12.73
N THR A 196 5.53 7.59 11.91
CA THR A 196 5.48 8.98 12.39
C THR A 196 4.08 9.59 12.38
N LEU A 197 3.24 9.23 11.41
CA LEU A 197 1.88 9.79 11.25
C LEU A 197 0.79 8.77 11.56
N GLY A 198 1.11 7.48 11.67
CA GLY A 198 0.11 6.42 11.74
C GLY A 198 -0.66 6.21 10.44
N LEU A 199 -0.13 6.70 9.31
CA LEU A 199 -0.81 6.68 8.02
C LEU A 199 -0.17 5.63 7.10
N PRO A 200 -0.88 4.53 6.76
CA PRO A 200 -0.36 3.55 5.83
C PRO A 200 -0.43 4.09 4.40
N THR A 201 0.66 4.00 3.65
CA THR A 201 0.73 4.45 2.24
C THR A 201 0.62 3.30 1.22
N SER A 202 0.58 2.06 1.71
CA SER A 202 0.47 0.84 0.90
C SER A 202 -0.34 -0.23 1.64
N ALA A 203 -0.77 -1.27 0.92
CA ALA A 203 -1.46 -2.41 1.53
C ALA A 203 -0.56 -3.16 2.54
N THR A 204 0.74 -3.28 2.27
CA THR A 204 1.68 -3.89 3.21
C THR A 204 1.84 -3.05 4.49
N ALA A 205 1.86 -1.72 4.38
CA ALA A 205 1.83 -0.85 5.56
C ALA A 205 0.52 -0.96 6.35
N ALA A 206 -0.62 -1.13 5.66
CA ALA A 206 -1.90 -1.37 6.33
C ALA A 206 -1.86 -2.66 7.17
N ILE A 207 -1.25 -3.74 6.66
CA ILE A 207 -1.02 -4.98 7.42
C ILE A 207 -0.12 -4.73 8.64
N LEU A 208 0.98 -3.99 8.47
CA LEU A 208 1.88 -3.65 9.57
C LEU A 208 1.20 -2.78 10.64
N LEU A 209 0.34 -1.84 10.23
CA LEU A 209 -0.45 -1.02 11.15
C LEU A 209 -1.42 -1.88 11.96
N ALA A 210 -2.10 -2.83 11.31
CA ALA A 210 -2.97 -3.79 11.98
C ALA A 210 -2.19 -4.59 13.04
N ALA A 211 -1.01 -5.09 12.67
CA ALA A 211 -0.15 -5.82 13.59
C ALA A 211 0.25 -4.96 14.80
N PHE A 212 0.69 -3.70 14.58
CA PHE A 212 0.99 -2.79 15.69
C PHE A 212 -0.22 -2.59 16.62
N GLN A 213 -1.40 -2.34 16.06
CA GLN A 213 -2.62 -2.15 16.83
C GLN A 213 -3.01 -3.39 17.64
N ASN A 214 -2.84 -4.59 17.07
CA ASN A 214 -3.08 -5.86 17.76
C ASN A 214 -2.14 -6.07 18.96
N TYR A 215 -0.92 -5.52 18.89
CA TYR A 215 0.02 -5.49 20.02
C TYR A 215 -0.16 -4.28 20.95
N GLY A 216 -1.22 -3.49 20.78
CA GLY A 216 -1.50 -2.30 21.59
C GLY A 216 -0.58 -1.11 21.29
N LEU A 217 0.17 -1.16 20.18
CA LEU A 217 1.02 -0.07 19.73
C LEU A 217 0.22 0.84 18.80
N GLN A 218 0.26 2.14 19.06
CA GLN A 218 -0.36 3.16 18.20
C GLN A 218 0.72 3.96 17.48
N PRO A 219 0.97 3.67 16.19
CA PRO A 219 1.88 4.48 15.38
C PRO A 219 1.43 5.94 15.26
N GLY A 220 2.42 6.83 15.18
CA GLY A 220 2.21 8.27 15.30
C GLY A 220 3.31 8.94 16.15
N PRO A 221 3.21 10.24 16.41
CA PRO A 221 4.23 11.00 17.16
C PRO A 221 4.43 10.43 18.57
N MET A 222 3.33 9.98 19.19
CA MET A 222 3.34 9.41 20.52
C MET A 222 4.08 8.07 20.60
N LEU A 223 4.24 7.33 19.50
CA LEU A 223 4.99 6.07 19.48
C LEU A 223 6.47 6.30 19.82
N PHE A 224 7.07 7.37 19.30
CA PHE A 224 8.47 7.73 19.56
C PHE A 224 8.70 8.16 21.01
N ILE A 225 7.67 8.68 21.68
CA ILE A 225 7.72 9.11 23.08
C ILE A 225 7.47 7.93 24.01
N ASN A 226 6.36 7.22 23.80
CA ASN A 226 5.89 6.16 24.70
C ASN A 226 6.64 4.84 24.50
N SER A 227 7.25 4.63 23.33
CA SER A 227 7.86 3.37 22.94
C SER A 227 9.13 3.58 22.10
N GLY A 228 9.89 4.64 22.42
CA GLY A 228 11.10 5.02 21.68
C GLY A 228 12.11 3.89 21.52
N ASP A 229 12.35 3.10 22.57
CA ASP A 229 13.25 1.93 22.52
C ASP A 229 12.78 0.89 21.50
N LEU A 230 11.46 0.66 21.40
CA LEU A 230 10.88 -0.26 20.42
C LEU A 230 11.04 0.30 19.00
N VAL A 231 10.81 1.59 18.80
CA VAL A 231 10.95 2.23 17.48
C VAL A 231 12.40 2.22 17.01
N TRP A 232 13.34 2.61 17.88
CA TRP A 232 14.77 2.56 17.54
C TRP A 232 15.28 1.13 17.43
N GLY A 233 14.75 0.20 18.23
CA GLY A 233 15.00 -1.24 18.08
C GLY A 233 14.52 -1.78 16.74
N LEU A 234 13.34 -1.37 16.27
CA LEU A 234 12.81 -1.71 14.95
C LEU A 234 13.67 -1.10 13.83
N ILE A 235 14.05 0.17 13.95
CA ILE A 235 14.92 0.83 12.97
C ILE A 235 16.31 0.16 12.94
N ALA A 236 16.87 -0.19 14.10
CA ALA A 236 18.13 -0.93 14.21
C ALA A 236 18.02 -2.33 13.60
N SER A 237 16.91 -3.03 13.86
CA SER A 237 16.66 -4.36 13.31
C SER A 237 16.48 -4.34 11.80
N LEU A 238 16.08 -3.23 11.17
CA LEU A 238 16.09 -3.09 9.71
C LEU A 238 17.52 -3.09 9.15
N TYR A 239 18.50 -2.49 9.83
CA TYR A 239 19.91 -2.54 9.37
C TYR A 239 20.46 -3.96 9.46
N ILE A 240 20.28 -4.60 10.62
CA ILE A 240 20.72 -5.98 10.85
C ILE A 240 19.95 -6.92 9.91
N GLY A 241 18.65 -6.72 9.77
CA GLY A 241 17.76 -7.49 8.91
C GLY A 241 18.14 -7.39 7.43
N ASN A 242 18.54 -6.22 6.92
CA ASN A 242 19.04 -6.08 5.55
C ASN A 242 20.37 -6.83 5.35
N LEU A 243 21.27 -6.81 6.33
CA LEU A 243 22.49 -7.61 6.28
C LEU A 243 22.18 -9.11 6.31
N MET A 244 21.30 -9.53 7.22
CA MET A 244 20.84 -10.91 7.34
C MET A 244 20.08 -11.37 6.09
N LEU A 245 19.32 -10.49 5.43
CA LEU A 245 18.68 -10.79 4.16
C LEU A 245 19.72 -11.20 3.12
N LEU A 246 20.86 -10.51 3.02
CA LEU A 246 21.94 -10.90 2.11
C LEU A 246 22.55 -12.26 2.49
N ILE A 247 22.87 -12.43 3.79
CA ILE A 247 23.50 -13.65 4.32
C ILE A 247 22.60 -14.87 4.13
N LEU A 248 21.29 -14.72 4.31
CA LEU A 248 20.32 -15.81 4.19
C LEU A 248 19.86 -16.02 2.76
N ASN A 249 19.58 -14.96 1.99
CA ASN A 249 19.04 -15.14 0.64
C ASN A 249 20.07 -15.73 -0.32
N LEU A 250 21.34 -15.30 -0.30
CA LEU A 250 22.36 -15.79 -1.25
C LEU A 250 22.54 -17.32 -1.21
N PRO A 251 22.68 -17.97 -0.03
CA PRO A 251 22.71 -19.44 0.06
C PRO A 251 21.37 -20.11 -0.21
N LEU A 252 20.26 -19.48 0.21
CA LEU A 252 18.92 -20.04 0.09
C LEU A 252 18.28 -19.85 -1.28
N VAL A 253 18.89 -19.11 -2.24
CA VAL A 253 18.36 -18.94 -3.61
C VAL A 253 17.93 -20.27 -4.23
N GLY A 254 18.74 -21.33 -4.05
CA GLY A 254 18.40 -22.66 -4.56
C GLY A 254 17.11 -23.24 -3.95
N LEU A 255 16.84 -22.96 -2.67
CA LEU A 255 15.59 -23.35 -2.01
C LEU A 255 14.42 -22.49 -2.50
N TRP A 256 14.60 -21.17 -2.63
CA TRP A 256 13.57 -20.26 -3.15
C TRP A 256 13.14 -20.63 -4.56
N VAL A 257 14.09 -21.02 -5.41
CA VAL A 257 13.81 -21.51 -6.77
C VAL A 257 13.07 -22.84 -6.73
N ARG A 258 13.38 -23.73 -5.76
CA ARG A 258 12.63 -24.99 -5.57
C ARG A 258 11.17 -24.75 -5.17
N LEU A 259 10.87 -23.69 -4.43
CA LEU A 259 9.48 -23.34 -4.09
C LEU A 259 8.63 -23.05 -5.32
N LEU A 260 9.22 -22.56 -6.42
CA LEU A 260 8.51 -22.35 -7.69
C LEU A 260 8.00 -23.66 -8.31
N PHE A 261 8.55 -24.82 -7.90
CA PHE A 261 8.11 -26.13 -8.33
C PHE A 261 7.00 -26.72 -7.45
N ILE A 262 6.66 -26.09 -6.31
CA ILE A 262 5.54 -26.57 -5.49
C ILE A 262 4.26 -26.42 -6.32
N PRO A 263 3.47 -27.49 -6.52
CA PRO A 263 2.22 -27.39 -7.23
C PRO A 263 1.29 -26.40 -6.52
N ARG A 264 0.81 -25.41 -7.27
CA ARG A 264 -0.08 -24.34 -6.78
C ARG A 264 -1.24 -24.86 -5.89
N PRO A 265 -1.91 -25.98 -6.21
CA PRO A 265 -3.02 -26.47 -5.37
C PRO A 265 -2.61 -26.73 -3.91
N TYR A 266 -1.43 -27.31 -3.67
CA TYR A 266 -0.96 -27.58 -2.30
C TYR A 266 -0.60 -26.28 -1.56
N LEU A 267 0.01 -25.32 -2.25
CA LEU A 267 0.36 -24.02 -1.67
C LEU A 267 -0.91 -23.28 -1.20
N TYR A 268 -1.91 -23.18 -2.07
CA TYR A 268 -3.15 -22.48 -1.76
C TYR A 268 -4.03 -23.22 -0.74
N ALA A 269 -4.02 -24.57 -0.73
CA ALA A 269 -4.66 -25.34 0.33
C ALA A 269 -4.05 -25.04 1.70
N GLY A 270 -2.72 -24.93 1.77
CA GLY A 270 -2.02 -24.49 2.98
C GLY A 270 -2.42 -23.09 3.41
N ILE A 271 -2.41 -22.12 2.50
CA ILE A 271 -2.82 -20.73 2.76
C ILE A 271 -4.24 -20.67 3.33
N LEU A 272 -5.20 -21.38 2.73
CA LEU A 272 -6.59 -21.43 3.21
C LEU A 272 -6.69 -22.03 4.61
N THR A 273 -5.98 -23.13 4.86
CA THR A 273 -5.99 -23.81 6.16
C THR A 273 -5.45 -22.90 7.26
N PHE A 274 -4.29 -22.26 7.03
CA PHE A 274 -3.72 -21.34 8.01
C PHE A 274 -4.56 -20.08 8.19
N SER A 275 -5.23 -19.59 7.14
CA SER A 275 -6.13 -18.44 7.24
C SER A 275 -7.35 -18.76 8.10
N LEU A 276 -7.96 -19.93 7.90
CA LEU A 276 -9.07 -20.43 8.69
C LEU A 276 -8.71 -20.58 10.17
N VAL A 277 -7.59 -21.25 10.44
CA VAL A 277 -7.08 -21.44 11.80
C VAL A 277 -6.70 -20.10 12.44
N GLY A 278 -6.10 -19.19 11.68
CA GLY A 278 -5.69 -17.87 12.14
C GLY A 278 -6.87 -17.00 12.58
N ILE A 279 -7.93 -16.92 11.79
CA ILE A 279 -9.12 -16.14 12.14
C ILE A 279 -9.89 -16.79 13.28
N TRP A 280 -10.11 -18.10 13.22
CA TRP A 280 -10.79 -18.81 14.32
C TRP A 280 -10.04 -18.66 15.65
N GLY A 281 -8.70 -18.76 15.61
CA GLY A 281 -7.86 -18.61 16.79
C GLY A 281 -7.79 -17.17 17.32
N ALA A 282 -8.02 -16.16 16.48
CA ALA A 282 -7.99 -14.75 16.89
C ALA A 282 -9.30 -14.31 17.55
N SER A 283 -10.44 -14.57 16.92
CA SER A 283 -11.73 -14.03 17.36
C SER A 283 -12.69 -15.05 17.95
N ASN A 284 -12.49 -16.35 17.68
CA ASN A 284 -13.42 -17.43 18.06
C ASN A 284 -14.88 -17.14 17.71
N SER A 285 -15.12 -16.34 16.65
CA SER A 285 -16.44 -15.93 16.19
C SER A 285 -16.80 -16.59 14.87
N VAL A 286 -18.02 -17.17 14.82
CA VAL A 286 -18.59 -17.72 13.59
C VAL A 286 -18.94 -16.60 12.61
N VAL A 287 -19.28 -15.40 13.11
CA VAL A 287 -19.59 -14.24 12.26
C VAL A 287 -18.35 -13.81 11.49
N ASP A 288 -17.19 -13.78 12.14
CA ASP A 288 -15.92 -13.45 11.47
C ASP A 288 -15.49 -14.51 10.46
N LEU A 289 -15.73 -15.80 10.74
CA LEU A 289 -15.51 -16.86 9.75
C LEU A 289 -16.45 -16.71 8.54
N ALA A 290 -17.74 -16.42 8.77
CA ALA A 290 -18.69 -16.21 7.68
C ALA A 290 -18.33 -14.97 6.85
N MET A 291 -17.95 -13.88 7.54
CA MET A 291 -17.46 -12.66 6.92
C MET A 291 -16.18 -12.91 6.14
N MET A 292 -15.29 -13.77 6.65
CA MET A 292 -14.05 -14.12 5.99
C MET A 292 -14.32 -14.71 4.59
N PHE A 293 -15.27 -15.64 4.48
CA PHE A 293 -15.67 -16.19 3.19
C PHE A 293 -16.38 -15.17 2.30
N GLY A 294 -17.28 -14.34 2.85
CA GLY A 294 -17.99 -13.32 2.10
C GLY A 294 -17.08 -12.23 1.53
N VAL A 295 -16.18 -11.69 2.35
CA VAL A 295 -15.16 -10.71 1.95
C VAL A 295 -14.11 -11.37 1.04
N GLY A 296 -13.80 -12.65 1.25
CA GLY A 296 -12.94 -13.42 0.36
C GLY A 296 -13.51 -13.54 -1.05
N LEU A 297 -14.81 -13.84 -1.16
CA LEU A 297 -15.52 -13.86 -2.44
C LEU A 297 -15.56 -12.47 -3.09
N MET A 298 -15.80 -11.42 -2.30
CA MET A 298 -15.71 -10.04 -2.79
C MET A 298 -14.31 -9.74 -3.33
N GLY A 299 -13.25 -10.12 -2.61
CA GLY A 299 -11.85 -9.97 -3.04
C GLY A 299 -11.52 -10.75 -4.31
N TYR A 300 -12.17 -11.89 -4.53
CA TYR A 300 -12.11 -12.62 -5.80
C TYR A 300 -12.77 -11.82 -6.94
N MET A 301 -14.01 -11.34 -6.74
CA MET A 301 -14.72 -10.54 -7.75
C MET A 301 -13.95 -9.26 -8.10
N MET A 302 -13.39 -8.60 -7.09
CA MET A 302 -12.56 -7.41 -7.29
C MET A 302 -11.38 -7.70 -8.23
N ARG A 303 -10.68 -8.82 -8.06
CA ARG A 303 -9.59 -9.21 -8.97
C ARG A 303 -10.06 -9.55 -10.36
N VAL A 304 -11.20 -10.26 -10.48
CA VAL A 304 -11.77 -10.62 -11.80
C VAL A 304 -12.10 -9.37 -12.62
N TYR A 305 -12.57 -8.31 -11.97
CA TYR A 305 -12.95 -7.05 -12.62
C TYR A 305 -11.91 -5.92 -12.46
N ASP A 306 -10.67 -6.24 -12.07
CA ASP A 306 -9.56 -5.29 -11.83
C ASP A 306 -9.89 -4.09 -10.93
N PHE A 307 -10.68 -4.31 -9.88
CA PHE A 307 -10.84 -3.36 -8.78
C PHE A 307 -9.62 -3.42 -7.86
N PRO A 308 -8.96 -2.28 -7.58
CA PRO A 308 -7.80 -2.27 -6.70
C PRO A 308 -8.22 -2.58 -5.26
N ILE A 309 -7.47 -3.45 -4.58
CA ILE A 309 -7.75 -3.87 -3.20
C ILE A 309 -7.21 -2.85 -2.19
N ALA A 310 -6.08 -2.20 -2.50
CA ALA A 310 -5.45 -1.23 -1.60
C ALA A 310 -6.39 -0.11 -1.12
N PRO A 311 -7.23 0.52 -1.96
CA PRO A 311 -8.19 1.51 -1.48
C PRO A 311 -9.22 0.99 -0.47
N VAL A 312 -9.62 -0.29 -0.53
CA VAL A 312 -10.53 -0.89 0.48
C VAL A 312 -9.87 -0.85 1.84
N LEU A 313 -8.61 -1.24 1.92
CA LEU A 313 -7.87 -1.30 3.18
C LEU A 313 -7.60 0.09 3.74
N ILE A 314 -7.23 1.03 2.88
CA ILE A 314 -7.05 2.42 3.28
C ILE A 314 -8.37 3.01 3.78
N GLY A 315 -9.49 2.75 3.09
CA GLY A 315 -10.81 3.18 3.54
C GLY A 315 -11.22 2.57 4.89
N LEU A 316 -11.00 1.28 5.08
CA LEU A 316 -11.29 0.56 6.32
C LEU A 316 -10.54 1.17 7.51
N ILE A 317 -9.25 1.47 7.32
CA ILE A 317 -8.36 1.95 8.38
C ILE A 317 -8.54 3.44 8.63
N LEU A 318 -8.37 4.25 7.59
CA LEU A 318 -8.36 5.69 7.70
C LEU A 318 -9.76 6.29 7.74
N GLY A 319 -10.81 5.56 7.35
CA GLY A 319 -12.20 6.03 7.39
C GLY A 319 -12.62 6.51 8.77
N PRO A 320 -12.60 5.64 9.79
CA PRO A 320 -12.95 6.01 11.16
C PRO A 320 -12.06 7.13 11.71
N MET A 321 -10.76 7.08 11.39
CA MET A 321 -9.82 8.13 11.81
C MET A 321 -10.18 9.48 11.18
N SER A 322 -10.53 9.49 9.90
CA SER A 322 -10.90 10.70 9.16
C SER A 322 -12.18 11.31 9.69
N GLU A 323 -13.17 10.47 10.03
CA GLU A 323 -14.42 10.91 10.61
C GLU A 323 -14.19 11.56 11.99
N VAL A 324 -13.38 10.94 12.85
CA VAL A 324 -13.03 11.49 14.17
C VAL A 324 -12.33 12.85 14.03
N GLN A 325 -11.36 12.97 13.12
CA GLN A 325 -10.63 14.22 12.93
C GLN A 325 -11.50 15.32 12.30
N LEU A 326 -12.37 14.97 11.35
CA LEU A 326 -13.36 15.89 10.78
C LEU A 326 -14.29 16.44 11.87
N ARG A 327 -14.90 15.55 12.66
CA ARG A 327 -15.81 15.93 13.74
C ARG A 327 -15.11 16.79 14.78
N ARG A 328 -13.87 16.43 15.15
CA ARG A 328 -13.08 17.20 16.10
C ARG A 328 -12.73 18.59 15.58
N ALA A 329 -12.35 18.72 14.30
CA ALA A 329 -12.08 20.01 13.67
C ALA A 329 -13.33 20.90 13.68
N LEU A 330 -14.47 20.38 13.23
CA LEU A 330 -15.74 21.12 13.18
C LEU A 330 -16.28 21.46 14.58
N ALA A 331 -16.12 20.58 15.56
CA ALA A 331 -16.54 20.87 16.93
C ALA A 331 -15.73 22.02 17.53
N ILE A 332 -14.41 22.06 17.29
CA ILE A 332 -13.53 23.16 17.74
C ILE A 332 -13.90 24.47 17.04
N SER A 333 -14.27 24.42 15.75
CA SER A 333 -14.67 25.59 14.97
C SER A 333 -16.15 25.97 15.08
N GLN A 334 -16.89 25.37 16.02
CA GLN A 334 -18.33 25.61 16.20
C GLN A 334 -19.16 25.37 14.93
N GLY A 335 -18.74 24.41 14.11
CA GLY A 335 -19.42 23.99 12.89
C GLY A 335 -18.97 24.70 11.62
N ASP A 336 -18.02 25.64 11.69
CA ASP A 336 -17.52 26.33 10.49
C ASP A 336 -16.66 25.38 9.61
N PRO A 337 -17.11 25.07 8.37
CA PRO A 337 -16.35 24.22 7.44
C PRO A 337 -15.06 24.86 6.93
N MET A 338 -14.92 26.20 6.99
CA MET A 338 -13.68 26.85 6.57
C MET A 338 -12.50 26.53 7.49
N ALA A 339 -12.77 26.06 8.70
CA ALA A 339 -11.75 25.51 9.58
C ALA A 339 -10.93 24.40 8.90
N LEU A 340 -11.55 23.60 8.02
CA LEU A 340 -10.89 22.51 7.31
C LEU A 340 -9.76 22.98 6.38
N ILE A 341 -9.73 24.25 5.98
CA ILE A 341 -8.65 24.83 5.16
C ILE A 341 -7.96 26.01 5.87
N SER A 342 -8.16 26.16 7.18
CA SER A 342 -7.68 27.33 7.91
C SER A 342 -6.17 27.31 8.20
N THR A 343 -5.54 26.13 8.24
CA THR A 343 -4.09 26.00 8.36
C THR A 343 -3.42 25.96 6.99
N PRO A 344 -2.21 26.55 6.83
CA PRO A 344 -1.45 26.47 5.58
C PRO A 344 -1.20 25.03 5.12
N PHE A 345 -0.94 24.11 6.07
CA PHE A 345 -0.75 22.69 5.78
C PHE A 345 -2.02 22.04 5.25
N SER A 346 -3.14 22.14 5.97
CA SER A 346 -4.42 21.60 5.50
C SER A 346 -4.82 22.16 4.14
N ALA A 347 -4.69 23.48 3.93
CA ALA A 347 -4.98 24.13 2.65
C ALA A 347 -4.09 23.58 1.51
N LEU A 348 -2.79 23.43 1.75
CA LEU A 348 -1.84 22.87 0.78
C LEU A 348 -2.19 21.41 0.45
N LEU A 349 -2.43 20.58 1.46
CA LEU A 349 -2.78 19.17 1.28
C LEU A 349 -4.08 19.01 0.52
N MET A 350 -5.11 19.80 0.86
CA MET A 350 -6.40 19.79 0.19
C MET A 350 -6.27 20.27 -1.27
N ALA A 351 -5.43 21.28 -1.53
CA ALA A 351 -5.14 21.73 -2.89
C ALA A 351 -4.44 20.64 -3.71
N ILE A 352 -3.47 19.93 -3.14
CA ILE A 352 -2.80 18.79 -3.80
C ILE A 352 -3.83 17.67 -4.07
N ALA A 353 -4.65 17.33 -3.08
CA ALA A 353 -5.73 16.34 -3.21
C ALA A 353 -6.66 16.69 -4.38
N PHE A 354 -7.08 17.96 -4.47
CA PHE A 354 -7.92 18.46 -5.56
C PHE A 354 -7.21 18.37 -6.91
N MET A 355 -5.93 18.75 -6.99
CA MET A 355 -5.14 18.68 -8.22
C MET A 355 -4.99 17.24 -8.75
N ILE A 356 -4.82 16.25 -7.88
CA ILE A 356 -4.72 14.83 -8.27
C ILE A 356 -5.96 14.35 -9.02
N VAL A 357 -7.14 14.84 -8.63
CA VAL A 357 -8.40 14.48 -9.30
C VAL A 357 -8.63 15.35 -10.55
N ALA A 358 -8.40 16.66 -10.43
CA ALA A 358 -8.73 17.66 -11.43
C ALA A 358 -7.78 17.62 -12.65
N VAL A 359 -6.46 17.55 -12.44
CA VAL A 359 -5.47 17.64 -13.54
C VAL A 359 -5.69 16.55 -14.60
N PRO A 360 -5.83 15.26 -14.25
CA PRO A 360 -6.03 14.24 -15.28
C PRO A 360 -7.40 14.36 -15.96
N ALA A 361 -8.42 14.89 -15.27
CA ALA A 361 -9.74 15.13 -15.87
C ALA A 361 -9.69 16.25 -16.92
N VAL A 362 -9.01 17.35 -16.59
CA VAL A 362 -8.80 18.51 -17.49
C VAL A 362 -7.94 18.11 -18.69
N VAL A 363 -6.85 17.36 -18.49
CA VAL A 363 -6.01 16.85 -19.58
C VAL A 363 -6.79 15.92 -20.52
N HIS A 364 -7.61 15.02 -19.96
CA HIS A 364 -8.46 14.15 -20.77
C HIS A 364 -9.48 14.96 -21.59
N TRP A 365 -10.14 15.94 -20.98
CA TRP A 365 -11.10 16.81 -21.65
C TRP A 365 -10.48 17.65 -22.79
N HIS A 366 -9.27 18.17 -22.61
CA HIS A 366 -8.57 18.89 -23.68
C HIS A 366 -8.08 17.98 -24.80
N ARG A 367 -7.71 16.72 -24.50
CA ARG A 367 -7.31 15.75 -25.53
C ARG A 367 -8.49 15.28 -26.37
N THR A 368 -9.66 15.05 -25.79
CA THR A 368 -10.86 14.65 -26.54
C THR A 368 -11.41 15.76 -27.44
N ARG A 369 -11.19 17.04 -27.09
CA ARG A 369 -11.54 18.18 -27.95
C ARG A 369 -10.59 18.44 -29.13
N LYS A 370 -9.36 17.91 -29.10
CA LYS A 370 -8.39 18.04 -30.20
C LYS A 370 -8.56 16.99 -31.31
N ILE A 371 -9.48 16.05 -31.15
CA ILE A 371 -9.91 15.16 -32.23
C ILE A 371 -11.02 15.90 -32.98
N GLU A 372 -10.64 16.70 -33.97
CA GLU A 372 -11.60 17.28 -34.93
C GLU A 372 -12.35 16.17 -35.66
N PRO A 373 -13.63 16.35 -35.99
CA PRO A 373 -14.36 15.41 -36.84
C PRO A 373 -13.67 15.34 -38.20
N MET A 374 -13.32 14.12 -38.65
CA MET A 374 -12.84 13.89 -40.01
C MET A 374 -13.85 14.49 -41.01
N ASP A 375 -13.35 15.35 -41.89
CA ASP A 375 -14.09 15.91 -43.01
C ASP A 375 -14.57 14.76 -43.93
N PRO A 376 -15.88 14.59 -44.14
CA PRO A 376 -16.41 13.51 -44.97
C PRO A 376 -16.15 13.66 -46.48
N THR A 377 -15.36 14.65 -46.91
CA THR A 377 -15.11 14.94 -48.33
C THR A 377 -13.80 14.39 -48.91
N GLN A 378 -13.03 13.60 -48.17
CA GLN A 378 -11.90 12.84 -48.74
C GLN A 378 -12.24 11.35 -48.84
N GLY A 379 -12.96 11.00 -49.91
CA GLY A 379 -13.22 9.63 -50.36
C GLY A 379 -12.57 9.39 -51.72
#